data_AF-A0A965AID7-F1
#
_entry.id   AF-A0A965AID7-F1
#
_cell.length_a   1.000
_cell.length_b   1.000
_cell.length_c   1.000
_cell.angle_alpha   90.00
_cell.angle_beta   90.00
_cell.angle_gamma   90.00
#
_symmetry.space_group_name_H-M   'P 1'
#
loop_
_entity.id
_entity.type
_entity.pdbx_description
1 polymer ?
#
loop_
_entity_poly.entity_id
_entity_poly.type
_entity_poly.pdbx_seq_one_letter_code
_entity_poly.pdbx_strand_id
1 'polypeptide(L)' 'EELMETGILICGSPDTVRDRLEYCQREAGVGTFLGMFQIASMPHEMTVASMKRFAEHVMPAAKQFGETSNKVAAE' A
#
# COMPACT_ATOMS: atom_id res chain seq x y z
N GLU A 1 -17.42 -0.90 -6.03
CA GLU A 1 -16.45 -0.30 -6.97
C GLU A 1 -16.02 1.09 -6.53
N GLU A 2 -16.96 2.00 -6.22
CA GLU A 2 -16.67 3.40 -5.83
C GLU A 2 -15.62 3.58 -4.71
N LEU A 3 -15.59 2.71 -3.70
CA LEU A 3 -14.60 2.77 -2.61
C LEU A 3 -13.16 2.44 -3.05
N MET A 4 -13.01 1.61 -4.09
CA MET A 4 -11.70 1.30 -4.67
C MET A 4 -11.23 2.44 -5.59
N GLU A 5 -12.14 3.02 -6.39
CA GLU A 5 -11.83 4.14 -7.28
C GLU A 5 -11.39 5.40 -6.51
N THR A 6 -12.10 5.71 -5.43
CA THR A 6 -11.76 6.82 -4.51
C THR A 6 -10.47 6.57 -3.71
N GLY A 7 -9.90 5.35 -3.74
CA GLY A 7 -8.72 4.98 -2.97
C GLY A 7 -8.95 4.79 -1.48
N ILE A 8 -10.22 4.77 -1.05
CA ILE A 8 -10.61 4.54 0.35
C ILE A 8 -10.35 3.08 0.73
N LEU A 9 -10.48 2.16 -0.22
CA LEU A 9 -10.17 0.74 -0.05
C LEU A 9 -9.07 0.32 -1.04
N ILE A 10 -7.92 -0.10 -0.52
CA ILE A 10 -6.83 -0.67 -1.31
C ILE A 10 -6.84 -2.19 -1.12
N CYS A 11 -7.32 -2.92 -2.12
CA CYS A 11 -7.38 -4.38 -2.11
C CYS A 11 -7.11 -4.95 -3.50
N GLY A 12 -6.44 -6.10 -3.57
CA GLY A 12 -6.08 -6.73 -4.83
C GLY A 12 -4.86 -7.62 -4.70
N SER A 13 -4.15 -7.84 -5.82
CA SER A 13 -2.84 -8.48 -5.80
C SER A 13 -1.80 -7.56 -5.13
N PRO A 14 -0.67 -8.11 -4.65
CA PRO A 14 0.41 -7.31 -4.10
C PRO A 14 0.88 -6.19 -5.03
N ASP A 15 0.87 -6.43 -6.36
CA ASP A 15 1.28 -5.45 -7.36
C ASP A 15 0.31 -4.26 -7.43
N THR A 16 -1.01 -4.53 -7.48
CA THR A 16 -2.01 -3.46 -7.46
C THR A 16 -1.93 -2.62 -6.19
N VAL A 17 -1.65 -3.25 -5.04
CA VAL A 17 -1.49 -2.54 -3.76
C VAL A 17 -0.24 -1.64 -3.77
N ARG A 18 0.87 -2.11 -4.35
CA ARG A 18 2.11 -1.33 -4.50
C ARG A 18 1.88 -0.09 -5.37
N ASP A 19 1.29 -0.26 -6.55
CA ASP A 19 1.03 0.85 -7.49
C ASP A 19 0.16 1.93 -6.84
N ARG A 20 -0.87 1.52 -6.07
CA ARG A 20 -1.74 2.47 -5.39
C ARG A 20 -1.05 3.20 -4.25
N LEU A 21 -0.19 2.51 -3.49
CA LEU A 21 0.62 3.12 -2.43
C LEU A 21 1.64 4.11 -3.00
N GLU A 22 2.30 3.78 -4.11
CA GLU A 22 3.22 4.68 -4.80
C GLU A 22 2.49 5.94 -5.29
N TYR A 23 1.31 5.77 -5.89
CA TYR A 23 0.45 6.90 -6.26
C TYR A 23 0.11 7.78 -5.05
N CYS A 24 -0.35 7.19 -3.94
CA CYS A 24 -0.66 7.94 -2.72
C CYS A 24 0.59 8.66 -2.16
N GLN A 25 1.75 8.04 -2.22
CA GLN A 25 2.99 8.62 -1.73
C GLN A 25 3.47 9.79 -2.63
N ARG A 26 3.35 9.67 -3.95
CA ARG A 26 3.68 10.73 -4.90
C ARG A 26 2.74 11.92 -4.80
N GLU A 27 1.44 11.68 -4.75
CA GLU A 27 0.44 12.76 -4.78
C GLU A 27 0.26 13.44 -3.41
N ALA A 28 0.33 12.69 -2.32
CA ALA A 28 0.08 13.22 -0.97
C ALA A 28 1.33 13.31 -0.07
N GLY A 29 2.51 12.86 -0.54
CA GLY A 29 3.78 12.98 0.21
C GLY A 29 3.81 12.15 1.49
N VAL A 30 3.04 11.08 1.56
CA VAL A 30 2.77 10.36 2.82
C VAL A 30 3.98 9.53 3.25
N GLY A 31 4.60 9.89 4.37
CA GLY A 31 5.72 9.15 4.97
C GLY A 31 5.33 7.97 5.87
N THR A 32 4.04 7.76 6.12
CA THR A 32 3.55 6.68 6.98
C THR A 32 2.21 6.17 6.49
N PHE A 33 2.16 4.87 6.19
CA PHE A 33 0.94 4.19 5.79
C PHE A 33 0.39 3.34 6.94
N LEU A 34 -0.87 3.57 7.31
CA LEU A 34 -1.61 2.75 8.28
C LEU A 34 -2.69 1.96 7.53
N GLY A 35 -2.50 0.63 7.42
CA GLY A 35 -3.43 -0.26 6.74
C GLY A 35 -4.31 -1.04 7.72
N MET A 36 -5.62 -1.09 7.46
CA MET A 36 -6.56 -1.96 8.17
C MET A 36 -6.72 -3.28 7.40
N PHE A 37 -6.17 -4.37 7.94
CA PHE A 37 -6.17 -5.69 7.28
C PHE A 37 -7.36 -6.56 7.66
N GLN A 38 -8.06 -6.25 8.74
CA GLN A 38 -9.31 -6.90 9.11
C GLN A 38 -10.47 -6.03 8.65
N ILE A 39 -11.34 -6.57 7.80
CA ILE A 39 -12.55 -5.86 7.38
C ILE A 39 -13.78 -6.73 7.65
N ALA A 40 -14.81 -6.13 8.25
CA ALA A 40 -16.04 -6.83 8.62
C ALA A 40 -15.78 -8.12 9.43
N SER A 41 -16.44 -9.22 9.09
CA SER A 41 -16.38 -10.53 9.76
C SER A 41 -15.21 -11.40 9.32
N MET A 42 -14.12 -10.81 8.80
CA MET A 42 -12.97 -11.57 8.30
C MET A 42 -12.33 -12.41 9.41
N PRO A 43 -12.17 -13.74 9.23
CA PRO A 43 -11.52 -14.58 10.22
C PRO A 43 -10.08 -14.16 10.51
N HIS A 44 -9.63 -14.46 11.73
CA HIS A 44 -8.28 -14.13 12.20
C HIS A 44 -7.19 -14.65 11.26
N GLU A 45 -7.28 -15.90 10.82
CA GLU A 45 -6.27 -16.52 9.95
C GLU A 45 -6.13 -15.80 8.60
N MET A 46 -7.24 -15.37 8.00
CA MET A 46 -7.20 -14.60 6.76
C MET A 46 -6.59 -13.21 6.97
N THR A 47 -6.87 -12.60 8.12
CA THR A 47 -6.31 -11.29 8.49
C THR A 47 -4.79 -11.40 8.62
N VAL A 48 -4.32 -12.41 9.35
CA VAL A 48 -2.88 -12.69 9.51
C VAL A 48 -2.22 -13.02 8.17
N ALA A 49 -2.87 -13.82 7.33
CA ALA A 49 -2.36 -14.13 6.00
C ALA A 49 -2.24 -12.88 5.10
N SER A 50 -3.22 -11.97 5.16
CA SER A 50 -3.18 -10.69 4.45
C SER A 50 -2.03 -9.80 4.95
N MET A 51 -1.88 -9.66 6.28
CA MET A 51 -0.77 -8.92 6.89
C MET A 51 0.60 -9.47 6.49
N LYS A 52 0.76 -10.81 6.49
CA LYS A 52 2.01 -11.46 6.08
C LYS A 52 2.33 -11.19 4.61
N ARG A 53 1.37 -11.36 3.70
CA ARG A 53 1.55 -11.07 2.28
C ARG A 53 1.91 -9.60 2.04
N PHE A 54 1.29 -8.69 2.78
CA PHE A 54 1.63 -7.27 2.72
C PHE A 54 3.07 -7.03 3.19
N ALA A 55 3.48 -7.61 4.30
CA ALA A 55 4.82 -7.45 4.85
C ALA A 55 5.92 -8.03 3.93
N GLU A 56 5.66 -9.18 3.30
CA GLU A 56 6.63 -9.87 2.46
C GLU A 56 6.74 -9.26 1.06
N HIS A 57 5.62 -8.85 0.48
CA HIS A 57 5.60 -8.39 -0.91
C HIS A 57 5.46 -6.88 -1.01
N VAL A 58 4.64 -6.21 -0.20
CA VAL A 58 4.34 -4.78 -0.42
C VAL A 58 5.31 -3.88 0.34
N MET A 59 5.59 -4.16 1.62
CA MET A 59 6.46 -3.31 2.44
C MET A 59 7.87 -3.07 1.87
N PRO A 60 8.57 -4.06 1.28
CA PRO A 60 9.92 -3.83 0.75
C PRO A 60 9.94 -2.83 -0.41
N ALA A 61 8.94 -2.89 -1.30
CA ALA A 61 8.76 -1.92 -2.37
C ALA A 61 8.37 -0.55 -1.79
N ALA A 62 7.46 -0.54 -0.80
CA ALA A 62 6.97 0.71 -0.22
C ALA A 62 8.04 1.52 0.51
N LYS A 63 9.06 0.88 1.07
CA LYS A 63 10.21 1.57 1.68
C LYS A 63 11.09 2.33 0.68
N GLN A 64 11.06 1.92 -0.59
CA GLN A 64 11.82 2.57 -1.67
C GLN A 64 11.04 3.76 -2.26
N PHE A 65 9.76 3.89 -1.92
CA PHE A 65 8.95 5.02 -2.36
C PHE A 65 9.55 6.31 -1.78
N GLY A 66 9.87 7.27 -2.64
CA GLY A 66 10.53 8.53 -2.27
C GLY A 66 12.05 8.56 -2.42
N GLU A 67 12.75 7.42 -2.38
CA GLU A 67 14.19 7.38 -2.71
C GLU A 67 14.43 7.74 -4.18
N THR A 68 13.49 7.36 -5.06
CA THR A 68 13.50 7.71 -6.49
C THR A 68 13.20 9.19 -6.73
N SER A 69 12.32 9.80 -5.92
CA SER A 69 11.96 11.23 -6.05
C SER A 69 13.13 12.15 -5.69
N ASN A 70 13.97 11.74 -4.73
CA ASN A 70 15.15 12.51 -4.33
C ASN A 70 16.32 12.43 -5.34
N LYS A 71 16.33 11.44 -6.24
CA LYS A 71 17.33 11.36 -7.32
C LYS A 71 16.99 12.24 -8.52
N VAL A 72 15.70 12.41 -8.84
CA VAL A 72 15.27 13.25 -9.97
C VAL A 72 15.36 14.76 -9.67
N ALA A 73 15.28 15.16 -8.38
CA ALA A 73 15.48 16.55 -7.97
C ALA A 73 16.96 16.97 -7.88
N ALA A 74 17.90 16.04 -8.10
CA ALA A 74 19.34 16.25 -8.00
C ALA A 74 20.07 16.22 -9.36
N GLU A 75 19.33 16.14 -10.47
CA GLU A 75 19.82 16.39 -11.83
C GLU A 75 19.28 17.71 -12.40
#